data_AF-A0A958F603-F1
#
_entry.id   AF-A0A958F603-F1
#
_cell.length_a   1.000
_cell.length_b   1.000
_cell.length_c   1.000
_cell.angle_alpha   90.00
_cell.angle_beta   90.00
_cell.angle_gamma   90.00
#
_symmetry.space_group_name_H-M   'P 1'
#
loop_
_entity.id
_entity.type
_entity.pdbx_description
1 polymer ?
#
loop_
_entity_poly.entity_id
_entity_poly.type
_entity_poly.pdbx_seq_one_letter_code
_entity_poly.pdbx_strand_id
1 'polypeptide(L)'
;MGSQFWSEFFKSFSPGAEGFAFMWLILIFLVIAVTIAAERIYYVMVRSNVNSDKFMMEIRKYVTSGNIKRAIELCEAGKQRALPYVVLAGLKKVAESDSLDFRSIQNAVDEGTLEVIPKLQRRTNYLSMIANI
;
A
#
# COMPACT_ATOMS: atom_id res chain seq x y z
N MET A 1 0.46 3.84 42.02
CA MET A 1 1.23 4.73 41.12
C MET A 1 0.43 5.20 39.91
N GLY A 2 -0.33 4.34 39.20
CA GLY A 2 -1.07 4.76 37.99
C GLY A 2 -2.20 5.78 38.21
N SER A 3 -2.94 5.72 39.32
CA SER A 3 -4.09 6.63 39.57
C SER A 3 -3.69 8.09 39.83
N GLN A 4 -2.55 8.32 40.49
CA GLN A 4 -2.04 9.67 40.75
C GLN A 4 -1.49 10.34 39.50
N PHE A 5 -0.92 9.56 38.56
CA PHE A 5 -0.43 10.07 37.28
C PHE A 5 -1.57 10.68 36.45
N TRP A 6 -2.69 9.97 36.29
CA TRP A 6 -3.82 10.48 35.50
C TRP A 6 -4.41 11.77 36.10
N SER A 7 -4.51 11.89 37.42
CA SER A 7 -5.01 13.11 38.06
C SER A 7 -4.06 14.30 37.88
N GLU A 8 -2.75 14.08 37.99
CA GLU A 8 -1.75 15.15 37.77
C GLU A 8 -1.67 15.53 36.29
N PHE A 9 -1.76 14.55 35.38
CA PHE A 9 -1.82 14.78 33.94
C PHE A 9 -2.98 15.68 33.54
N PHE A 10 -4.19 15.44 34.06
CA PHE A 10 -5.34 16.32 33.76
C PHE A 10 -5.24 17.68 34.43
N LYS A 11 -4.60 17.81 35.61
CA LYS A 11 -4.35 19.12 36.25
C LYS A 11 -3.42 20.00 35.43
N SER A 12 -2.44 19.43 34.75
CA SER A 12 -1.51 20.19 33.91
C SER A 12 -2.18 20.77 32.64
N PHE A 13 -3.41 20.34 32.31
CA PHE A 13 -4.30 20.99 31.32
C PHE A 13 -5.17 22.11 31.92
N SER A 14 -4.97 22.51 33.17
CA SER A 14 -5.67 23.65 33.79
C SER A 14 -4.93 24.97 33.57
N PRO A 15 -5.60 26.11 33.35
CA PRO A 15 -4.96 27.42 33.13
C PRO A 15 -4.03 27.90 34.25
N GLY A 16 -4.13 27.31 35.45
CA GLY A 16 -3.28 27.61 36.61
C GLY A 16 -1.99 26.81 36.70
N ALA A 17 -1.70 25.91 35.74
CA ALA A 17 -0.48 25.09 35.73
C ALA A 17 0.64 25.78 34.94
N GLU A 18 1.86 25.75 35.49
CA GLU A 18 3.07 26.19 34.79
C GLU A 18 3.29 25.29 33.56
N GLY A 19 3.15 25.86 32.36
CA GLY A 19 3.31 25.12 31.10
C GLY A 19 2.02 24.65 30.41
N PHE A 20 0.83 25.07 30.89
CA PHE A 20 -0.47 24.78 30.27
C PHE A 20 -0.50 24.97 28.74
N ALA A 21 0.10 26.06 28.24
CA ALA A 21 0.15 26.38 26.80
C ALA A 21 0.91 25.32 25.99
N PHE A 22 2.02 24.81 26.52
CA PHE A 22 2.82 23.76 25.86
C PHE A 22 2.06 22.43 25.84
N MET A 23 1.30 22.12 26.88
CA MET A 23 0.53 20.87 26.94
C MET A 23 -0.60 20.82 25.91
N TRP A 24 -1.31 21.93 25.71
CA TRP A 24 -2.29 22.05 24.62
C TRP A 24 -1.64 22.00 23.23
N LEU A 25 -0.46 22.62 23.07
CA LEU A 25 0.30 22.57 21.82
C LEU A 25 0.70 21.12 21.48
N ILE A 26 1.27 20.37 22.43
CA ILE A 26 1.63 18.96 22.23
C ILE A 26 0.39 18.11 21.94
N LEU A 27 -0.74 18.37 22.61
CA LEU A 27 -2.00 17.67 22.34
C LEU A 27 -2.49 17.90 20.90
N ILE A 28 -2.39 19.13 20.38
CA ILE A 28 -2.73 19.43 18.97
C ILE A 28 -1.84 18.63 18.01
N PHE A 29 -0.52 18.62 18.23
CA PHE A 29 0.40 17.83 17.41
C PHE A 29 0.10 16.33 17.49
N LEU A 30 -0.25 15.82 18.66
CA LEU A 30 -0.65 14.43 18.85
C LEU A 30 -1.90 14.10 18.03
N VAL A 31 -2.92 14.94 18.08
CA VAL A 31 -4.16 14.72 17.31
C VAL A 31 -3.88 14.71 15.81
N ILE A 32 -3.04 15.64 15.32
CA ILE A 32 -2.64 15.69 13.90
C ILE A 32 -1.86 14.42 13.53
N ALA A 33 -0.89 14.01 14.35
CA ALA A 33 -0.08 12.82 14.12
C ALA A 33 -0.95 11.54 14.09
N VAL A 34 -1.88 11.39 15.03
CA VAL A 34 -2.81 10.25 15.07
C VAL A 34 -3.74 10.26 13.85
N THR A 35 -4.22 11.42 13.43
CA THR A 35 -5.08 11.53 12.24
C THR A 35 -4.34 11.08 10.98
N ILE A 36 -3.10 11.56 10.77
CA ILE A 36 -2.26 11.15 9.64
C ILE A 36 -1.93 9.66 9.74
N ALA A 37 -1.60 9.15 10.92
CA ALA A 37 -1.32 7.74 11.14
C ALA A 37 -2.54 6.86 10.83
N ALA A 38 -3.74 7.26 11.25
CA ALA A 38 -4.97 6.54 10.97
C ALA A 38 -5.30 6.53 9.47
N GLU A 39 -5.18 7.68 8.78
CA GLU A 39 -5.35 7.77 7.33
C GLU A 39 -4.35 6.85 6.60
N ARG A 40 -3.10 6.80 7.08
CA ARG A 40 -2.06 5.93 6.53
C ARG A 40 -2.36 4.45 6.75
N ILE A 41 -2.75 4.05 7.96
CA ILE A 41 -3.12 2.66 8.27
C ILE A 41 -4.31 2.25 7.39
N TYR A 42 -5.32 3.11 7.27
CA TYR A 42 -6.48 2.86 6.41
C TYR A 42 -6.06 2.73 4.94
N TYR A 43 -5.25 3.64 4.40
CA TYR A 43 -4.79 3.59 3.02
C TYR A 43 -3.94 2.34 2.73
N VAL A 44 -3.02 1.98 3.62
CA VAL A 44 -2.22 0.77 3.51
C VAL A 44 -3.14 -0.44 3.57
N MET A 45 -4.06 -0.53 4.53
CA MET A 45 -4.95 -1.68 4.66
C MET A 45 -5.91 -1.84 3.48
N VAL A 46 -6.36 -0.75 2.85
CA VAL A 46 -7.25 -0.78 1.68
C VAL A 46 -6.48 -1.05 0.37
N ARG A 47 -5.30 -0.45 0.19
CA ARG A 47 -4.52 -0.50 -1.06
C ARG A 47 -3.55 -1.69 -1.12
N SER A 48 -2.99 -2.11 0.02
CA SER A 48 -2.06 -3.25 0.16
C SER A 48 -2.73 -4.60 -0.01
N ASN A 49 -4.05 -4.69 0.15
CA ASN A 49 -4.73 -5.97 0.31
C ASN A 49 -5.02 -6.69 -1.03
N VAL A 50 -4.07 -6.71 -1.99
CA VAL A 50 -3.98 -7.94 -2.80
C VAL A 50 -3.38 -8.92 -1.83
N ASN A 51 -4.15 -9.95 -1.48
CA ASN A 51 -3.53 -11.13 -0.91
C ASN A 51 -2.66 -11.72 -2.03
N SER A 52 -1.44 -11.19 -2.20
CA SER A 52 -0.55 -11.50 -3.33
C SER A 52 -0.35 -13.00 -3.43
N ASP A 53 -0.28 -13.70 -2.30
CA ASP A 53 -0.21 -15.16 -2.24
C ASP A 53 -1.46 -15.83 -2.80
N LYS A 54 -2.67 -15.43 -2.39
CA LYS A 54 -3.91 -16.03 -2.90
C LYS A 54 -4.12 -15.71 -4.38
N PHE A 55 -3.85 -14.47 -4.77
CA PHE A 55 -3.96 -14.04 -6.16
C PHE A 55 -2.98 -14.81 -7.06
N MET A 56 -1.70 -14.89 -6.68
CA MET A 56 -0.70 -15.63 -7.46
C MET A 56 -0.97 -17.13 -7.48
N MET A 57 -1.50 -17.70 -6.39
CA MET A 57 -1.92 -19.10 -6.35
C MET A 57 -3.05 -19.38 -7.36
N GLU A 58 -4.02 -18.48 -7.42
CA GLU A 58 -5.16 -18.59 -8.33
C GLU A 58 -4.73 -18.38 -9.80
N ILE A 59 -3.87 -17.39 -10.09
CA ILE A 59 -3.26 -17.21 -11.41
C ILE A 59 -2.48 -18.45 -11.85
N ARG A 60 -1.63 -19.00 -10.97
CA ARG A 60 -0.86 -20.23 -11.27
C ARG A 60 -1.78 -21.39 -11.62
N LYS A 61 -2.88 -21.57 -10.86
CA LYS A 61 -3.89 -22.59 -11.14
C LYS A 61 -4.48 -22.44 -12.55
N TYR A 62 -4.88 -21.22 -12.94
CA TYR A 62 -5.43 -20.98 -14.29
C TYR A 62 -4.40 -21.17 -15.40
N VAL A 63 -3.16 -20.71 -15.21
CA VAL A 63 -2.07 -20.88 -16.18
C VAL A 63 -1.70 -22.35 -16.37
N THR A 64 -1.50 -23.11 -15.29
CA THR A 64 -1.19 -24.56 -15.37
C THR A 64 -2.35 -25.36 -15.97
N SER A 65 -3.59 -24.93 -15.76
CA SER A 65 -4.77 -25.54 -16.40
C SER A 65 -4.94 -25.20 -17.89
N GLY A 66 -4.04 -24.37 -18.46
CA GLY A 66 -4.14 -23.90 -19.86
C GLY A 66 -5.21 -22.84 -20.10
N ASN A 67 -5.90 -22.38 -19.06
CA ASN A 67 -6.97 -21.39 -19.17
C ASN A 67 -6.44 -19.96 -18.99
N ILE A 68 -5.68 -19.48 -19.98
CA ILE A 68 -5.08 -18.14 -19.95
C ILE A 68 -6.14 -17.04 -19.96
N LYS A 69 -7.28 -17.26 -20.62
CA LYS A 69 -8.39 -16.28 -20.70
C LYS A 69 -8.94 -15.93 -19.32
N ARG A 70 -9.21 -16.93 -18.46
CA ARG A 70 -9.65 -16.68 -17.08
C ARG A 70 -8.58 -16.00 -16.21
N ALA A 71 -7.31 -16.32 -16.44
CA ALA A 71 -6.22 -15.63 -15.75
C ALA A 71 -6.19 -14.13 -16.11
N ILE A 72 -6.42 -13.79 -17.39
CA ILE A 72 -6.53 -12.39 -17.85
C ILE A 72 -7.73 -11.69 -17.22
N GLU A 73 -8.91 -12.32 -17.19
CA GLU A 73 -10.13 -11.73 -16.58
C GLU A 73 -9.92 -11.40 -15.09
N LEU A 74 -9.28 -12.29 -14.33
CA LEU A 74 -8.95 -12.05 -12.92
C LEU A 74 -7.94 -10.91 -12.74
N CYS A 75 -6.95 -10.85 -13.62
CA CYS A 75 -6.00 -9.75 -13.66
C CYS A 75 -6.68 -8.41 -14.03
N GLU A 76 -7.65 -8.40 -14.94
CA GLU A 76 -8.41 -7.20 -15.34
C GLU A 76 -9.27 -6.67 -14.19
N ALA A 77 -9.94 -7.55 -13.45
CA ALA A 77 -10.69 -7.18 -12.25
C ALA A 77 -9.78 -6.52 -11.19
N GLY A 78 -8.49 -6.90 -11.16
CA GLY A 78 -7.49 -6.37 -10.23
C GLY A 78 -6.60 -5.24 -10.76
N LYS A 79 -6.79 -4.76 -12.00
CA LYS A 79 -5.85 -3.87 -12.72
C LYS A 79 -5.48 -2.58 -11.98
N GLN A 80 -6.29 -2.13 -11.03
CA GLN A 80 -6.01 -0.96 -10.22
C GLN A 80 -4.76 -1.10 -9.32
N ARG A 81 -4.28 -2.32 -9.11
CA ARG A 81 -3.15 -2.64 -8.24
C ARG A 81 -1.95 -3.09 -9.07
N ALA A 82 -0.74 -2.83 -8.56
CA ALA A 82 0.50 -3.04 -9.30
C ALA A 82 0.74 -4.50 -9.71
N LEU A 83 0.47 -5.46 -8.81
CA LEU A 83 0.71 -6.87 -9.07
C LEU A 83 -0.19 -7.44 -10.18
N PRO A 84 -1.54 -7.30 -10.15
CA PRO A 84 -2.38 -7.70 -11.27
C PRO A 84 -2.04 -6.98 -12.59
N TYR A 85 -1.64 -5.70 -12.54
CA TYR A 85 -1.26 -4.93 -13.72
C TYR A 85 -0.05 -5.51 -14.45
N VAL A 86 1.03 -5.83 -13.71
CA VAL A 86 2.25 -6.40 -14.28
C VAL A 86 2.01 -7.82 -14.79
N VAL A 87 1.28 -8.64 -14.03
CA VAL A 87 0.93 -10.01 -14.43
C VAL A 87 0.03 -10.01 -15.67
N LEU A 88 -0.91 -9.07 -15.77
CA LEU A 88 -1.76 -8.89 -16.94
C LEU A 88 -0.94 -8.64 -18.22
N ALA A 89 0.06 -7.75 -18.15
CA ALA A 89 0.91 -7.41 -19.30
C ALA A 89 1.63 -8.66 -19.84
N GLY A 90 2.18 -9.48 -18.94
CA GLY A 90 2.79 -10.77 -19.32
C GLY A 90 1.79 -11.76 -19.90
N LEU A 91 0.61 -11.92 -19.27
CA LEU A 91 -0.42 -12.86 -19.74
C LEU A 91 -1.04 -12.47 -21.09
N LYS A 92 -1.22 -11.17 -21.36
CA LYS A 92 -1.68 -10.70 -22.67
C LYS A 92 -0.68 -11.03 -23.77
N LYS A 93 0.63 -10.90 -23.48
CA LYS A 93 1.67 -11.26 -24.44
C LYS A 93 1.70 -12.75 -24.75
N VAL A 94 1.45 -13.60 -23.74
CA VAL A 94 1.28 -15.05 -23.92
C VAL A 94 0.06 -15.37 -24.79
N ALA A 95 -1.04 -14.62 -24.65
CA ALA A 95 -2.26 -14.85 -25.42
C ALA A 95 -2.18 -14.36 -26.88
N GLU A 96 -1.38 -13.33 -27.16
CA GLU A 96 -1.18 -12.78 -28.51
C GLU A 96 -0.10 -13.52 -29.33
N SER A 97 0.83 -14.21 -28.67
CA SER A 97 1.97 -14.85 -29.34
C SER A 97 1.68 -16.33 -29.60
N ASP A 98 1.59 -16.76 -30.86
CA ASP A 98 1.43 -18.17 -31.25
C ASP A 98 2.68 -19.02 -30.88
N SER A 99 3.83 -18.39 -30.71
CA SER A 99 5.05 -19.01 -30.17
C SER A 99 5.38 -18.42 -28.80
N LEU A 100 5.66 -19.29 -27.83
CA LEU A 100 6.09 -18.92 -26.47
C LEU A 100 7.51 -18.33 -26.50
N ASP A 101 7.65 -17.08 -26.93
CA ASP A 101 8.89 -16.35 -26.82
C ASP A 101 9.01 -15.73 -25.42
N PHE A 102 9.78 -16.40 -24.55
CA PHE A 102 10.04 -15.96 -23.18
C PHE A 102 10.60 -14.54 -23.12
N ARG A 103 11.40 -14.11 -24.12
CA ARG A 103 11.97 -12.76 -24.16
C ARG A 103 10.88 -11.70 -24.32
N SER A 104 9.93 -11.92 -25.23
CA SER A 104 8.82 -10.99 -25.43
C SER A 104 7.93 -10.87 -24.18
N ILE A 105 7.72 -11.96 -23.45
CA ILE A 105 6.94 -11.99 -22.20
C ILE A 105 7.69 -11.23 -21.11
N GLN A 106 8.99 -11.49 -20.95
CA GLN A 106 9.83 -10.80 -19.97
C GLN A 106 9.88 -9.30 -20.23
N ASN A 107 10.04 -8.89 -21.49
CA ASN A 107 10.02 -7.48 -21.87
C ASN A 107 8.69 -6.80 -21.51
N ALA A 108 7.55 -7.47 -21.76
CA ALA A 108 6.24 -6.92 -21.41
C ALA A 108 6.02 -6.80 -19.89
N VAL A 109 6.54 -7.76 -19.12
CA VAL A 109 6.53 -7.71 -17.65
C VAL A 109 7.43 -6.60 -17.14
N ASP A 110 8.63 -6.44 -17.70
CA ASP A 110 9.59 -5.40 -17.33
C ASP A 110 9.05 -4.00 -17.66
N GLU A 111 8.43 -3.83 -18.83
CA GLU A 111 7.75 -2.58 -19.22
C GLU A 111 6.60 -2.23 -18.27
N GLY A 112 5.71 -3.20 -18.00
CA GLY A 112 4.64 -3.02 -17.02
C GLY A 112 5.18 -2.68 -15.63
N THR A 113 6.33 -3.25 -15.26
CA THR A 113 7.03 -2.98 -13.99
C THR A 113 7.57 -1.55 -13.96
N LEU A 114 8.24 -1.10 -15.01
CA LEU A 114 8.76 0.26 -15.14
C LEU A 114 7.66 1.32 -15.08
N GLU A 115 6.44 1.00 -15.52
CA GLU A 115 5.31 1.92 -15.42
C GLU A 115 4.72 2.00 -13.99
N VAL A 116 4.76 0.91 -13.22
CA VAL A 116 4.21 0.88 -11.85
C VAL A 116 5.21 1.31 -10.78
N ILE A 117 6.51 1.11 -10.98
CA ILE A 117 7.57 1.54 -10.05
C ILE A 117 7.42 3.03 -9.64
N PRO A 118 7.32 4.00 -10.57
CA PRO A 118 7.21 5.42 -10.18
C PRO A 118 5.90 5.70 -9.45
N LYS A 119 4.81 5.00 -9.80
CA LYS A 119 3.50 5.12 -9.12
C LYS A 119 3.58 4.62 -7.67
N LEU A 120 4.36 3.57 -7.42
CA LEU A 120 4.64 3.05 -6.08
C LEU A 120 5.59 4.00 -5.30
N GLN A 121 6.71 4.40 -5.91
CA GLN A 121 7.71 5.28 -5.30
C GLN A 121 7.14 6.66 -4.93
N ARG A 122 6.25 7.24 -5.73
CA ARG A 122 5.61 8.53 -5.40
C ARG A 122 4.84 8.49 -4.09
N ARG A 123 4.28 7.34 -3.70
CA ARG A 123 3.53 7.19 -2.43
C ARG A 123 4.47 6.93 -1.24
N THR A 124 5.62 6.30 -1.47
CA THR A 124 6.62 5.97 -0.43
C THR A 124 7.59 7.11 -0.14
N ASN A 125 8.02 7.88 -1.15
CA ASN A 125 9.00 8.98 -0.98
C ASN A 125 8.51 10.06 0.00
N TYR A 126 7.24 10.45 -0.08
CA TYR A 126 6.68 11.39 0.90
C TYR A 126 6.67 10.83 2.33
N LEU A 127 6.51 9.52 2.50
CA LEU A 127 6.52 8.89 3.82
C LEU A 127 7.93 8.93 4.42
N SER A 128 8.95 8.64 3.62
CA SER A 128 10.34 8.65 4.08
C SER A 128 10.84 10.06 4.40
N MET A 129 10.40 11.08 3.66
CA MET A 129 10.74 12.48 3.95
C MET A 129 10.13 12.96 5.27
N ILE A 130 8.88 12.59 5.58
CA ILE A 130 8.20 12.95 6.83
C ILE A 130 8.77 12.17 8.02
N ALA A 131 9.21 10.93 7.82
CA ALA A 131 9.82 10.10 8.87
C ALA A 131 11.28 10.47 9.20
N ASN A 132 11.95 11.24 8.34
CA ASN A 132 13.33 11.67 8.52
C ASN A 132 13.48 13.00 9.29
N ILE A 133 12.35 13.59 9.72
CA ILE A 133 12.27 14.78 10.57
C ILE A 133 11.62 14.38 11.89
#